data_AF-A0A941YIR3-F1
#
_entry.id   AF-A0A941YIR3-F1
#
_cell.length_a   1.000
_cell.length_b   1.000
_cell.length_c   1.000
_cell.angle_alpha   90.00
_cell.angle_beta   90.00
_cell.angle_gamma   90.00
#
_symmetry.space_group_name_H-M   'P 1'
#
loop_
_entity.id
_entity.type
_entity.pdbx_description
1 polymer ?
#
loop_
_entity_poly.entity_id
_entity_poly.type
_entity_poly.pdbx_seq_one_letter_code
_entity_poly.pdbx_strand_id
1 'polypeptide(L)'
;MLAVVALCCALAASDGPAMRIAAARHLGGAYFPDETAKGYGLTSVEQAVVDGRPVARLTFLNKAKSDCFDLIEFVPAEGKSIANGWEQIVASKSVSASPLPTDTLVLSRKKGLDVVFLAGSFSSGTANRLVSRLVWQPGD
;
A
#
# COMPACT_ATOMS: atom_id res chain seq x y z
N MET A 1 -9.81 -29.38 3.32
CA MET A 1 -9.93 -28.60 4.57
C MET A 1 -8.54 -28.06 4.88
N LEU A 2 -8.21 -26.86 4.37
CA LEU A 2 -6.92 -26.21 4.65
C LEU A 2 -7.18 -25.04 5.58
N ALA A 3 -6.67 -25.13 6.81
CA ALA A 3 -6.59 -24.02 7.73
C ALA A 3 -5.55 -23.03 7.19
N VAL A 4 -5.99 -21.92 6.62
CA VAL A 4 -5.11 -20.76 6.41
C VAL A 4 -5.03 -20.05 7.74
N VAL A 5 -3.98 -20.38 8.49
CA VAL A 5 -3.62 -19.65 9.71
C VAL A 5 -3.27 -18.22 9.30
N ALA A 6 -4.07 -17.26 9.76
CA ALA A 6 -3.75 -15.85 9.71
C ALA A 6 -2.46 -15.61 10.51
N LEU A 7 -1.35 -15.33 9.82
CA LEU A 7 -0.12 -14.90 10.45
C LEU A 7 0.71 -14.05 9.49
N CYS A 8 0.37 -12.77 9.36
CA CYS A 8 1.29 -11.76 8.85
C CYS A 8 1.42 -10.60 9.84
N CYS A 9 1.59 -10.91 11.12
CA CYS A 9 2.35 -10.08 12.05
C CYS A 9 3.72 -10.74 12.25
N ALA A 10 4.47 -10.93 11.17
CA ALA A 10 5.87 -11.27 11.27
C ALA A 10 6.64 -9.99 11.62
N LEU A 11 7.13 -9.98 12.86
CA LEU A 11 7.83 -8.89 13.51
C LEU A 11 9.17 -8.61 12.80
N ALA A 12 9.22 -7.57 11.96
CA ALA A 12 10.47 -6.92 11.56
C ALA A 12 10.34 -5.42 11.86
N ALA A 13 10.36 -5.09 13.14
CA ALA A 13 10.53 -3.71 13.59
C ALA A 13 12.03 -3.40 13.63
N SER A 14 12.64 -3.01 12.51
CA SER A 14 13.97 -2.40 12.58
C SER A 14 14.30 -1.36 11.53
N ASP A 15 13.82 -1.42 10.27
CA ASP A 15 14.36 -0.50 9.25
C ASP A 15 13.31 0.23 8.41
N GLY A 16 12.34 0.85 9.10
CA GLY A 16 11.34 1.73 8.47
C GLY A 16 11.92 2.69 7.42
N PRO A 17 13.02 3.41 7.72
CA PRO A 17 13.68 4.26 6.73
C PRO A 17 14.26 3.52 5.51
N ALA A 18 14.94 2.38 5.71
CA ALA A 18 15.53 1.62 4.60
C ALA A 18 14.45 1.02 3.69
N MET A 19 13.36 0.51 4.29
CA MET A 19 12.20 0.00 3.57
C MET A 19 11.51 1.10 2.74
N ARG A 20 11.38 2.31 3.30
CA ARG A 20 10.87 3.48 2.57
C ARG A 20 11.73 3.82 1.36
N ILE A 21 13.05 3.86 1.56
CA ILE A 21 14.01 4.13 0.48
C ILE A 21 13.94 3.06 -0.61
N ALA A 22 13.87 1.77 -0.23
CA ALA A 22 13.78 0.67 -1.18
C ALA A 22 12.50 0.75 -2.03
N ALA A 23 11.36 1.05 -1.42
CA ALA A 23 10.09 1.25 -2.12
C ALA A 23 10.13 2.46 -3.06
N ALA A 24 10.67 3.59 -2.58
CA ALA A 24 10.81 4.79 -3.40
C ALA A 24 11.73 4.52 -4.61
N ARG A 25 12.88 3.86 -4.43
CA ARG A 25 13.77 3.49 -5.53
C ARG A 25 13.10 2.60 -6.57
N HIS A 26 12.34 1.61 -6.14
CA HIS A 26 11.63 0.68 -7.03
C HIS A 26 10.61 1.39 -7.94
N LEU A 27 9.97 2.44 -7.43
CA LEU A 27 8.90 3.17 -8.13
C LEU A 27 9.37 4.50 -8.78
N GLY A 28 10.61 4.95 -8.57
CA GLY A 28 11.04 6.32 -8.90
C GLY A 28 10.52 7.39 -7.93
N GLY A 29 10.00 6.94 -6.79
CA GLY A 29 9.43 7.68 -5.67
C GLY A 29 8.16 7.01 -5.17
N ALA A 30 7.77 7.25 -3.92
CA ALA A 30 6.63 6.58 -3.30
C ALA A 30 5.91 7.48 -2.28
N TYR A 31 4.68 7.13 -1.93
CA TYR A 31 3.83 7.86 -1.01
C TYR A 31 3.82 7.21 0.38
N PHE A 32 4.18 7.99 1.39
CA PHE A 32 4.13 7.55 2.78
C PHE A 32 3.18 8.45 3.59
N PRO A 33 2.50 7.92 4.61
CA PRO A 33 1.81 8.77 5.58
C PRO A 33 2.79 9.76 6.21
N ASP A 34 2.38 11.02 6.34
CA ASP A 34 3.15 12.03 7.06
C ASP A 34 3.29 11.71 8.57
N GLU A 35 4.15 12.46 9.28
CA GLU A 35 4.37 12.29 10.73
C GLU A 35 3.10 12.50 11.57
N THR A 36 2.09 13.16 10.97
CA THR A 36 0.86 13.49 11.65
C THR A 36 -0.16 12.33 11.61
N ALA A 37 0.06 11.30 10.77
CA ALA A 37 -0.61 9.99 10.83
C ALA A 37 -0.11 9.15 12.04
N LYS A 38 -0.07 9.80 13.22
CA LYS A 38 0.52 9.30 14.46
C LYS A 38 0.10 7.87 14.77
N GLY A 39 1.10 6.99 14.84
CA GLY A 39 0.96 5.60 15.29
C GLY A 39 1.14 4.55 14.21
N TYR A 40 1.09 4.90 12.91
CA TYR A 40 1.33 3.94 11.84
C TYR A 40 2.82 3.85 11.49
N GLY A 41 3.41 2.68 11.73
CA GLY A 41 4.76 2.32 11.28
C GLY A 41 4.70 1.39 10.07
N LEU A 42 5.60 1.59 9.11
CA LEU A 42 5.80 0.65 8.00
C LEU A 42 6.39 -0.65 8.54
N THR A 43 5.72 -1.77 8.31
CA THR A 43 6.12 -3.09 8.83
C THR A 43 6.48 -4.11 7.74
N SER A 44 6.02 -3.88 6.51
CA SER A 44 6.31 -4.77 5.38
C SER A 44 6.31 -3.99 4.07
N VAL A 45 7.15 -4.44 3.13
CA VAL A 45 7.19 -3.99 1.74
C VAL A 45 7.24 -5.22 0.85
N GLU A 46 6.28 -5.34 -0.07
CA GLU A 46 6.33 -6.30 -1.17
C GLU A 46 6.51 -5.53 -2.48
N GLN A 47 7.39 -6.00 -3.36
CA GLN A 47 7.68 -5.37 -4.64
C GLN A 47 7.49 -6.37 -5.76
N ALA A 48 6.91 -5.91 -6.86
CA ALA A 48 6.72 -6.70 -8.05
C ALA A 48 6.81 -5.83 -9.30
N VAL A 49 6.82 -6.49 -10.45
CA VAL A 49 6.65 -5.88 -11.77
C VAL A 49 5.46 -6.56 -12.44
N VAL A 50 4.43 -5.79 -12.79
CA VAL A 50 3.23 -6.28 -13.46
C VAL A 50 3.14 -5.59 -14.82
N ASP A 51 3.22 -6.38 -15.90
CA ASP A 51 3.18 -5.86 -17.27
C ASP A 51 4.24 -4.77 -17.51
N GLY A 52 5.48 -5.04 -17.09
CA GLY A 52 6.62 -4.13 -17.20
C GLY A 52 6.58 -2.91 -16.26
N ARG A 53 5.54 -2.76 -15.43
CA ARG A 53 5.36 -1.62 -14.52
C ARG A 53 5.67 -1.99 -13.08
N PRO A 54 6.48 -1.21 -12.35
CA PRO A 54 6.76 -1.49 -10.95
C PRO A 54 5.51 -1.27 -10.09
N VAL A 55 5.32 -2.17 -9.14
CA VAL A 55 4.26 -2.17 -8.13
C VAL A 55 4.91 -2.38 -6.76
N ALA A 56 4.45 -1.65 -5.75
CA ALA A 56 4.80 -1.91 -4.36
C ALA A 56 3.56 -1.98 -3.48
N ARG A 57 3.54 -2.92 -2.53
CA ARG A 57 2.59 -2.94 -1.41
C ARG A 57 3.36 -2.57 -0.14
N LEU A 58 2.83 -1.60 0.60
CA LEU A 58 3.38 -1.09 1.83
C LEU A 58 2.36 -1.34 2.95
N THR A 59 2.72 -2.17 3.92
CA THR A 59 1.84 -2.49 5.06
C THR A 59 2.20 -1.63 6.25
N PHE A 60 1.20 -0.92 6.77
CA PHE A 60 1.35 -0.05 7.94
C PHE A 60 0.54 -0.60 9.11
N LEU A 61 1.15 -0.63 10.29
CA LEU A 61 0.54 -1.11 11.53
C LEU A 61 0.56 -0.02 12.60
N ASN A 62 -0.58 0.19 13.25
CA ASN A 62 -0.67 0.91 14.51
C ASN A 62 -0.78 -0.06 15.67
N LYS A 63 0.33 -0.31 16.34
CA LYS A 63 0.40 -1.26 17.47
C LYS A 63 -0.51 -0.86 18.64
N ALA A 64 -0.71 0.44 18.86
CA ALA A 64 -1.53 0.92 19.98
C ALA A 64 -3.03 0.68 19.74
N LYS A 65 -3.47 0.75 18.48
CA LYS A 65 -4.87 0.54 18.09
C LYS A 65 -5.15 -0.87 17.56
N SER A 66 -4.11 -1.66 17.33
CA SER A 66 -4.19 -2.96 16.66
C SER A 66 -4.93 -2.89 15.32
N ASP A 67 -4.71 -1.79 14.58
CA ASP A 67 -5.26 -1.59 13.23
C ASP A 67 -4.13 -1.48 12.20
N CYS A 68 -4.42 -1.88 10.96
CA CYS A 68 -3.46 -1.86 9.86
C CYS A 68 -4.13 -1.47 8.55
N PHE A 69 -3.32 -1.03 7.60
CA PHE A 69 -3.74 -0.81 6.23
C PHE A 69 -2.59 -1.07 5.26
N ASP A 70 -2.95 -1.30 4.01
CA ASP A 70 -1.99 -1.37 2.91
C ASP A 70 -2.13 -0.14 2.02
N LEU A 71 -0.98 0.35 1.55
CA LEU A 71 -0.88 1.20 0.37
C LEU A 71 -0.29 0.36 -0.76
N ILE A 72 -1.04 0.22 -1.84
CA ILE A 72 -0.54 -0.38 -3.07
C ILE A 72 -0.32 0.74 -4.08
N GLU A 73 0.92 0.90 -4.50
CA GLU A 73 1.35 1.95 -5.41
C GLU A 73 1.89 1.35 -6.70
N PHE A 74 1.53 1.93 -7.83
CA PHE A 74 1.97 1.45 -9.14
C PHE A 74 1.96 2.55 -10.19
N VAL A 75 2.79 2.37 -11.21
CA VAL A 75 2.81 3.27 -12.36
C VAL A 75 1.52 3.07 -13.18
N PRO A 76 0.77 4.15 -13.48
CA PRO A 76 -0.44 4.09 -14.28
C PRO A 76 -0.16 3.50 -15.66
N ALA A 77 -1.01 2.59 -16.12
CA ALA A 77 -0.99 2.19 -17.53
C ALA A 77 -1.58 3.30 -18.39
N GLU A 78 -0.95 3.57 -19.53
CA GLU A 78 -1.42 4.55 -20.50
C GLU A 78 -2.86 4.24 -20.94
N GLY A 79 -3.73 5.25 -20.90
CA GLY A 79 -5.14 5.11 -21.27
C GLY A 79 -5.98 4.22 -20.34
N LYS A 80 -5.46 3.76 -19.19
CA LYS A 80 -6.21 2.95 -18.22
C LYS A 80 -6.61 3.77 -16.99
N SER A 81 -7.81 3.48 -16.50
CA SER A 81 -8.28 3.96 -15.20
C SER A 81 -7.53 3.26 -14.06
N ILE A 82 -7.53 3.86 -12.87
CA ILE A 82 -6.95 3.27 -11.66
C ILE A 82 -7.61 1.93 -11.34
N ALA A 83 -8.94 1.85 -11.50
CA ALA A 83 -9.71 0.63 -11.25
C ALA A 83 -9.23 -0.52 -12.15
N ASN A 84 -9.05 -0.26 -13.44
CA ASN A 84 -8.55 -1.27 -14.38
C ASN A 84 -7.12 -1.71 -14.03
N GLY A 85 -6.25 -0.78 -13.63
CA GLY A 85 -4.89 -1.10 -13.18
C GLY A 85 -4.88 -1.93 -11.90
N TRP A 86 -5.74 -1.59 -10.95
CA TRP A 86 -5.91 -2.34 -9.70
C TRP A 86 -6.41 -3.77 -9.95
N GLU A 87 -7.42 -3.95 -10.79
CA GLU A 87 -7.92 -5.29 -11.17
C GLU A 87 -6.83 -6.16 -11.78
N GLN A 88 -5.97 -5.60 -12.64
CA GLN A 88 -4.82 -6.31 -13.21
C GLN A 88 -3.82 -6.75 -12.13
N ILE A 89 -3.53 -5.89 -11.14
CA ILE A 89 -2.62 -6.21 -10.05
C ILE A 89 -3.18 -7.35 -9.19
N VAL A 90 -4.45 -7.27 -8.81
CA VAL A 90 -5.13 -8.34 -8.06
C VAL A 90 -5.12 -9.65 -8.85
N ALA A 91 -5.44 -9.60 -10.15
CA ALA A 91 -5.43 -10.78 -11.01
C ALA A 91 -4.04 -11.40 -11.18
N SER A 92 -2.99 -10.57 -11.17
CA SER A 92 -1.60 -11.04 -11.31
C SER A 92 -1.11 -11.85 -10.10
N LYS A 93 -1.68 -11.63 -8.91
CA LYS A 93 -1.24 -12.21 -7.63
C LYS A 93 0.24 -11.92 -7.31
N SER A 94 0.84 -10.90 -7.94
CA SER A 94 2.26 -10.60 -7.81
C SER A 94 2.62 -9.92 -6.49
N VAL A 95 1.64 -9.26 -5.87
CA VAL A 95 1.68 -8.82 -4.47
C VAL A 95 0.45 -9.38 -3.78
N SER A 96 0.52 -9.60 -2.47
CA SER A 96 -0.60 -10.13 -1.68
C SER A 96 -1.69 -9.05 -1.48
N ALA A 97 -2.41 -8.74 -2.55
CA ALA A 97 -3.33 -7.61 -2.65
C ALA A 97 -4.81 -7.98 -2.49
N SER A 98 -5.15 -9.20 -2.05
CA SER A 98 -6.54 -9.68 -2.09
C SER A 98 -7.48 -8.87 -1.18
N PRO A 99 -8.35 -8.01 -1.75
CA PRO A 99 -9.31 -7.26 -0.95
C PRO A 99 -10.41 -8.20 -0.46
N LEU A 100 -10.76 -8.11 0.81
CA LEU A 100 -11.96 -8.73 1.35
C LEU A 100 -13.19 -7.86 0.99
N PRO A 101 -14.39 -8.44 0.85
CA PRO A 101 -15.61 -7.66 0.57
C PRO A 101 -15.91 -6.58 1.61
N THR A 102 -15.38 -6.72 2.82
CA THR A 102 -15.52 -5.78 3.93
C THR A 102 -14.45 -4.69 3.93
N ASP A 103 -13.47 -4.75 3.04
CA ASP A 103 -12.38 -3.79 3.03
C ASP A 103 -12.84 -2.44 2.48
N THR A 104 -12.42 -1.39 3.19
CA THR A 104 -12.47 -0.03 2.68
C THR A 104 -11.36 0.14 1.65
N LEU A 105 -11.76 0.35 0.40
CA LEU A 105 -10.91 0.62 -0.74
C LEU A 105 -10.99 2.10 -1.11
N VAL A 106 -9.85 2.78 -1.22
CA VAL A 106 -9.78 4.14 -1.79
C VAL A 106 -8.77 4.15 -2.93
N LEU A 107 -9.23 4.55 -4.11
CA LEU A 107 -8.40 4.72 -5.31
C LEU A 107 -8.06 6.20 -5.48
N SER A 108 -6.78 6.53 -5.61
CA SER A 108 -6.31 7.91 -5.76
C SER A 108 -5.15 7.97 -6.73
N ARG A 109 -5.13 8.96 -7.63
CA ARG A 109 -4.00 9.24 -8.51
C ARG A 109 -3.22 10.43 -7.96
N LYS A 110 -1.92 10.28 -7.75
CA LYS A 110 -1.05 11.31 -7.17
C LYS A 110 0.31 11.29 -7.88
N LYS A 111 0.79 12.46 -8.31
CA LYS A 111 2.07 12.70 -9.04
C LYS A 111 2.64 11.46 -9.75
N GLY A 112 2.00 11.02 -10.83
CA GLY A 112 2.54 9.96 -11.68
C GLY A 112 2.37 8.53 -11.16
N LEU A 113 1.80 8.33 -9.98
CA LEU A 113 1.43 7.02 -9.43
C LEU A 113 -0.08 6.89 -9.21
N ASP A 114 -0.55 5.67 -9.42
CA ASP A 114 -1.83 5.20 -8.91
C ASP A 114 -1.62 4.61 -7.52
N VAL A 115 -2.44 5.05 -6.57
CA VAL A 115 -2.36 4.70 -5.14
C VAL A 115 -3.68 4.09 -4.72
N VAL A 116 -3.61 2.90 -4.14
CA VAL A 116 -4.74 2.15 -3.60
C VAL A 116 -4.56 1.98 -2.11
N PHE A 117 -5.50 2.52 -1.33
CA PHE A 117 -5.60 2.25 0.09
C PHE A 117 -6.54 1.09 0.32
N LEU A 118 -6.13 0.12 1.14
CA LEU A 118 -6.93 -1.06 1.47
C LEU A 118 -6.88 -1.32 2.98
N ALA A 119 -8.05 -1.35 3.64
CA ALA A 119 -8.14 -1.69 5.06
C ALA A 119 -9.53 -2.19 5.49
N GLY A 120 -9.61 -3.28 6.26
CA GLY A 120 -10.86 -3.88 6.72
C GLY A 120 -11.64 -3.09 7.78
N SER A 121 -10.95 -2.40 8.70
CA SER A 121 -11.58 -1.80 9.89
C SER A 121 -11.85 -0.30 9.78
N PHE A 122 -11.51 0.33 8.65
CA PHE A 122 -11.50 1.77 8.52
C PHE A 122 -12.82 2.23 7.91
N SER A 123 -13.41 3.32 8.41
CA SER A 123 -14.48 4.00 7.68
C SER A 123 -13.91 4.71 6.45
N SER A 124 -14.74 4.94 5.44
CA SER A 124 -14.35 5.73 4.25
C SER A 124 -13.83 7.11 4.64
N GLY A 125 -14.38 7.75 5.68
CA GLY A 125 -13.90 9.06 6.16
C GLY A 125 -12.49 9.01 6.75
N THR A 126 -12.17 7.97 7.52
CA THR A 126 -10.81 7.77 8.05
C THR A 126 -9.82 7.44 6.93
N ALA A 127 -10.21 6.56 6.00
CA ALA A 127 -9.37 6.20 4.86
C ALA A 127 -9.04 7.41 3.98
N ASN A 128 -10.04 8.21 3.59
CA ASN A 128 -9.81 9.43 2.81
C ASN A 128 -8.91 10.44 3.53
N ARG A 129 -9.05 10.59 4.85
CA ARG A 129 -8.17 11.45 5.66
C ARG A 129 -6.73 10.95 5.70
N LEU A 130 -6.50 9.64 5.68
CA LEU A 130 -5.14 9.08 5.60
C LEU A 130 -4.55 9.27 4.20
N VAL A 131 -5.31 8.99 3.15
CA VAL A 131 -4.89 9.19 1.76
C VAL A 131 -4.57 10.65 1.45
N SER A 132 -5.28 11.61 2.06
CA SER A 132 -4.99 13.03 1.89
C SER A 132 -3.69 13.50 2.55
N ARG A 133 -3.15 12.70 3.49
CA ARG A 133 -1.92 12.99 4.26
C ARG A 133 -0.70 12.22 3.76
N LEU A 134 -0.82 11.58 2.61
CA LEU A 134 0.30 10.95 1.96
C LEU A 134 1.25 12.02 1.40
N VAL A 135 2.52 11.91 1.78
CA VAL A 135 3.60 12.77 1.31
C VAL A 135 4.48 11.99 0.33
N TRP A 136 4.92 12.69 -0.70
CA TRP A 136 5.82 12.14 -1.71
C TRP A 136 7.25 12.07 -1.16
N GLN A 137 7.88 10.91 -1.31
CA GLN A 137 9.30 10.73 -1.07
C GLN A 137 9.98 10.30 -2.39
N PRO A 138 10.99 11.05 -2.87
CA PRO A 138 11.70 10.70 -4.10
C PRO A 138 12.51 9.40 -3.95
N GLY A 139 12.77 8.74 -5.09
CA GLY A 139 13.56 7.51 -5.16
C GLY A 139 15.08 7.71 -5.13
N ASP A 140 15.57 8.94 -5.28
CA ASP A 140 16.99 9.29 -5.42
C ASP A 140 17.44 10.37 -4.43
#